data_AF-A0A845YJZ7-F1
#
_entry.id   AF-A0A845YJZ7-F1
#
_cell.length_a   1.000
_cell.length_b   1.000
_cell.length_c   1.000
_cell.angle_alpha   90.00
_cell.angle_beta   90.00
_cell.angle_gamma   90.00
#
_symmetry.space_group_name_H-M   'P 1'
#
loop_
_entity.id
_entity.type
_entity.pdbx_description
1 polymer ?
#
loop_
_entity_poly.entity_id
_entity_poly.type
_entity_poly.pdbx_seq_one_letter_code
_entity_poly.pdbx_strand_id
1 'polypeptide(L)' 'EGRQEGRQEEAQRLLLRLLEQRFKLPVPTEVHYRLQQLSIEQLENLLDVALTVNSWEQLLASLPEQYE' A
#
# COMPACT_ATOMS: atom_id res chain seq x y z
N GLU A 1 21.11 6.95 -6.86
CA GLU A 1 19.84 6.24 -7.05
C GLU A 1 19.34 5.55 -5.77
N GLY A 2 20.19 4.87 -4.98
CA GLY A 2 19.76 4.16 -3.75
C GLY A 2 19.09 4.95 -2.60
N ARG A 3 19.05 6.30 -2.63
CA ARG A 3 18.29 7.08 -1.62
C ARG A 3 16.79 7.11 -1.88
N GLN A 4 16.36 6.96 -3.13
CA GLN A 4 14.92 6.95 -3.46
C GLN A 4 14.34 5.55 -3.28
N GLU A 5 15.07 4.52 -3.69
CA GLU A 5 14.70 3.10 -3.49
C GLU A 5 14.51 2.78 -2.00
N GLY A 6 15.45 3.18 -1.14
CA GLY A 6 15.33 2.96 0.30
C GLY A 6 14.11 3.65 0.93
N ARG A 7 13.69 4.81 0.41
CA ARG A 7 12.47 5.49 0.88
C ARG A 7 11.20 4.79 0.41
N GLN A 8 11.20 4.27 -0.82
CA GLN A 8 10.06 3.52 -1.36
C GLN A 8 9.86 2.22 -0.60
N GLU A 9 10.93 1.47 -0.32
CA GLU A 9 10.88 0.25 0.49
C GLU A 9 10.41 0.52 1.92
N GLU A 10 10.88 1.62 2.53
CA GLU A 10 10.43 2.03 3.86
C GLU A 10 8.94 2.38 3.88
N ALA A 11 8.47 3.18 2.91
CA ALA A 11 7.07 3.52 2.78
C ALA A 11 6.18 2.28 2.60
N GLN A 12 6.58 1.33 1.73
CA GLN A 12 5.86 0.06 1.55
C GLN A 12 5.79 -0.73 2.85
N ARG A 13 6.90 -0.87 3.57
CA ARG A 13 6.96 -1.63 4.82
C ARG A 13 6.07 -1.03 5.91
N LEU A 14 6.10 0.30 6.05
CA LEU A 14 5.27 1.00 7.03
C LEU A 14 3.79 0.87 6.70
N LEU A 15 3.44 0.99 5.43
CA LEU A 15 2.06 0.86 4.97
C LEU A 15 1.53 -0.56 5.18
N LEU A 16 2.31 -1.60 4.84
CA LEU A 16 1.96 -3.00 5.11
C LEU A 16 1.68 -3.23 6.61
N ARG A 17 2.56 -2.72 7.48
CA ARG A 17 2.39 -2.82 8.93
C ARG A 17 1.13 -2.09 9.42
N LEU A 18 0.83 -0.91 8.88
CA LEU A 18 -0.39 -0.18 9.21
C LEU A 18 -1.62 -1.00 8.82
N LEU A 19 -1.65 -1.53 7.61
CA LEU A 19 -2.80 -2.27 7.07
C LEU A 19 -3.07 -3.55 7.85
N GLU A 20 -2.01 -4.31 8.20
CA GLU A 20 -2.10 -5.48 9.08
C GLU A 20 -2.68 -5.09 10.45
N GLN A 21 -2.20 -3.98 11.03
CA GLN A 21 -2.70 -3.52 12.33
C GLN A 21 -4.13 -2.98 12.28
N ARG A 22 -4.55 -2.40 11.16
CA ARG A 22 -5.89 -1.83 10.98
C ARG A 22 -6.93 -2.91 10.76
N PHE A 23 -6.67 -3.81 9.82
CA PHE A 23 -7.65 -4.83 9.44
C PHE A 23 -7.59 -6.06 10.35
N LYS A 24 -6.56 -6.20 11.18
CA LYS A 24 -6.35 -7.36 12.08
C LYS A 24 -6.45 -8.70 11.34
N LEU A 25 -6.11 -8.68 10.06
CA LEU A 25 -6.17 -9.80 9.13
C LEU A 25 -4.83 -9.87 8.39
N PRO A 26 -4.40 -11.07 7.97
CA PRO A 26 -3.22 -11.23 7.13
C PRO A 26 -3.34 -10.38 5.87
N VAL A 27 -2.24 -9.74 5.48
CA VAL A 27 -2.20 -8.94 4.26
C VAL A 27 -2.25 -9.88 3.05
N PRO A 28 -3.22 -9.71 2.12
CA PRO A 28 -3.30 -10.54 0.93
C PRO A 28 -2.05 -10.43 0.05
N THR A 29 -1.68 -11.52 -0.63
CA THR A 29 -0.54 -11.53 -1.57
C THR A 29 -0.70 -10.48 -2.68
N GLU A 30 -1.93 -10.30 -3.18
CA GLU A 30 -2.24 -9.28 -4.20
C GLU A 30 -1.88 -7.86 -3.72
N VAL A 31 -2.15 -7.54 -2.45
CA VAL A 31 -1.81 -6.24 -1.88
C VAL A 31 -0.30 -6.04 -1.88
N HIS A 32 0.48 -7.06 -1.51
CA HIS A 32 1.95 -6.97 -1.56
C HIS A 32 2.45 -6.69 -2.98
N TYR A 33 1.93 -7.41 -3.98
CA TYR A 33 2.34 -7.22 -5.37
C TYR A 33 2.00 -5.82 -5.88
N ARG A 34 0.77 -5.34 -5.63
CA ARG A 34 0.35 -4.00 -6.04
C ARG A 34 1.19 -2.91 -5.39
N LEU A 35 1.47 -3.00 -4.09
CA LEU A 35 2.28 -2.01 -3.37
C LEU A 35 3.70 -1.88 -3.91
N GLN A 36 4.31 -2.98 -4.37
CA GLN A 36 5.65 -2.96 -4.96
C GLN A 36 5.70 -2.18 -6.28
N GLN A 37 4.58 -2.13 -7.01
CA GLN A 37 4.48 -1.42 -8.29
C GLN A 37 4.11 0.07 -8.12
N LEU A 38 3.80 0.52 -6.91
CA LEU A 38 3.44 1.92 -6.65
C LEU A 38 4.69 2.79 -6.46
N SER A 39 4.63 3.99 -7.02
CA SER A 39 5.55 5.08 -6.72
C SER A 39 5.40 5.57 -5.28
N ILE A 40 6.41 6.29 -4.77
CA ILE A 40 6.39 6.89 -3.42
C ILE A 40 5.14 7.75 -3.22
N GLU A 41 4.79 8.61 -4.19
CA GLU A 41 3.61 9.48 -4.10
C GLU A 41 2.30 8.68 -4.03
N GLN A 42 2.20 7.58 -4.78
CA GLN A 42 1.04 6.69 -4.71
C GLN A 42 0.95 5.96 -3.36
N LEU A 43 2.09 5.57 -2.78
CA LEU A 43 2.14 4.96 -1.45
C LEU A 43 1.74 5.96 -0.36
N GLU A 44 2.16 7.22 -0.46
CA GLU A 44 1.75 8.29 0.45
C GLU A 44 0.24 8.57 0.36
N ASN A 45 -0.31 8.69 -0.85
CA ASN A 45 -1.76 8.84 -1.04
C ASN A 45 -2.54 7.62 -0.50
N LEU A 46 -2.00 6.42 -0.68
CA LEU A 46 -2.62 5.19 -0.18
C LEU A 46 -2.60 5.11 1.35
N LEU A 47 -1.64 5.76 2.02
CA LEU A 47 -1.65 5.89 3.48
C LEU A 47 -2.91 6.61 3.96
N ASP A 48 -3.25 7.73 3.32
CA ASP A 48 -4.46 8.50 3.66
C ASP A 48 -5.72 7.68 3.38
N VAL A 49 -5.77 6.97 2.26
CA VAL A 49 -6.91 6.09 1.96
C VAL A 49 -7.01 4.96 2.98
N ALA A 50 -5.89 4.32 3.33
CA ALA A 50 -5.81 3.28 4.35
C ALA A 50 -6.34 3.77 5.70
N LEU A 51 -6.29 5.08 6.00
CA LEU A 51 -6.87 5.66 7.21
C LEU A 51 -8.40 5.79 7.17
N THR A 52 -9.03 5.68 6.01
CA THR A 52 -10.48 5.85 5.81
C THR A 52 -11.24 4.55 5.52
N VAL A 53 -10.61 3.59 4.84
CA VAL A 53 -11.26 2.33 4.45
C VAL A 53 -11.34 1.32 5.60
N ASN A 54 -12.35 0.44 5.59
CA ASN A 54 -12.58 -0.52 6.69
C ASN A 54 -12.34 -1.99 6.32
N SER A 55 -11.98 -2.27 5.06
CA SER A 55 -11.66 -3.62 4.60
C SER A 55 -10.60 -3.64 3.50
N TRP A 56 -10.01 -4.82 3.28
CA TRP A 56 -9.10 -5.07 2.15
C TRP A 56 -9.75 -4.81 0.79
N GLU A 57 -11.03 -5.14 0.64
CA GLU A 57 -11.77 -4.93 -0.61
C GLU A 57 -11.90 -3.44 -0.94
N GLN A 58 -12.21 -2.61 0.05
CA GLN A 58 -12.27 -1.15 -0.12
C GLN A 58 -10.90 -0.55 -0.43
N LEU A 59 -9.84 -1.06 0.22
CA LEU A 59 -8.47 -0.66 -0.09
C LEU A 59 -8.13 -1.00 -1.55
N LEU A 60 -8.38 -2.24 -1.98
CA LEU A 60 -8.08 -2.69 -3.34
C LEU A 60 -8.88 -1.92 -4.39
N ALA A 61 -10.14 -1.57 -4.11
CA ALA A 61 -10.96 -0.76 -5.00
C ALA A 61 -10.48 0.71 -5.12
N SER A 62 -9.66 1.18 -4.18
CA SER A 62 -9.08 2.53 -4.22
C SER A 62 -7.73 2.61 -4.92
N LEU A 63 -7.10 1.45 -5.19
CA LEU A 63 -5.86 1.39 -5.94
C LEU A 63 -6.15 1.69 -7.41
N PRO A 64 -5.26 2.45 -8.09
CA PRO A 64 -5.40 2.64 -9.52
C PRO A 64 -5.37 1.27 -10.22
N GLU A 65 -6.37 1.02 -11.08
CA GLU A 65 -6.32 -0.12 -12.00
C GLU A 65 -5.06 0.05 -12.86
N GLN A 66 -4.10 -0.86 -12.70
CA GLN A 66 -2.97 -0.91 -13.61
C GLN A 66 -3.51 -1.45 -14.93
N TYR A 67 -3.96 -0.54 -15.80
CA TYR A 67 -4.13 -0.82 -17.21
C TYR A 67 -2.74 -0.99 -17.80
N GLU A 68 -2.44 -2.20 -18.32
CA GLU A 68 -1.36 -2.43 -19.28
C GLU A 68 -1.63 -1.67 -20.59
#